data_AF-A0A378MI98-F1
#
_entry.id   AF-A0A378MI98-F1
#
_cell.length_a   1.000
_cell.length_b   1.000
_cell.length_c   1.000
_cell.angle_alpha   90.00
_cell.angle_beta   90.00
_cell.angle_gamma   90.00
#
_symmetry.space_group_name_H-M   'P 1'
#
loop_
_entity.id
_entity.type
_entity.pdbx_description
1 polymer ?
#
loop_
_entity_poly.entity_id
_entity_poly.type
_entity_poly.pdbx_seq_one_letter_code
_entity_poly.pdbx_strand_id
1 'polypeptide(L)' 'MAEKKWNPKVDEYLSTVQNWPQEMERLRSILIDCNVEEELKWGKPCYTFEGKNIAIIQGFKAYAALLFLKAFC' A
#
# COMPACT_ATOMS: atom_id res chain seq x y z
N MET A 1 8.11 -20.00 -1.39
CA MET A 1 7.73 -18.89 -0.50
C MET A 1 8.26 -17.64 -1.19
N ALA A 2 7.41 -16.76 -1.70
CA ALA A 2 7.88 -15.55 -2.35
C ALA A 2 8.60 -14.66 -1.33
N GLU A 3 9.73 -14.09 -1.71
CA GLU A 3 10.48 -13.18 -0.85
C GLU A 3 9.63 -11.92 -0.61
N LYS A 4 9.39 -11.59 0.67
CA LYS A 4 8.69 -10.35 1.05
C LYS A 4 9.55 -9.15 0.63
N LYS A 5 9.20 -8.54 -0.51
CA LYS A 5 9.92 -7.40 -1.05
C LYS A 5 9.27 -6.10 -0.60
N TRP A 6 9.88 -5.47 0.39
CA TRP A 6 9.49 -4.14 0.87
C TRP A 6 10.04 -3.07 -0.07
N ASN A 7 9.24 -2.05 -0.41
CA ASN A 7 9.68 -0.94 -1.25
C ASN A 7 10.22 0.23 -0.40
N PRO A 8 11.50 0.61 -0.53
CA PRO A 8 12.10 1.73 0.22
C PRO A 8 11.36 3.06 0.06
N LYS A 9 10.71 3.30 -1.09
CA LYS A 9 9.92 4.51 -1.32
C LYS A 9 8.64 4.54 -0.47
N VAL A 10 8.07 3.36 -0.21
CA VAL A 10 6.90 3.25 0.68
C VAL A 10 7.34 3.31 2.14
N ASP A 11 8.51 2.77 2.47
CA ASP A 11 9.11 2.94 3.82
C ASP A 11 9.30 4.42 4.14
N GLU A 12 9.88 5.19 3.22
CA GLU A 12 10.04 6.64 3.36
C GLU A 12 8.68 7.34 3.55
N TYR A 13 7.69 7.02 2.70
CA TYR A 13 6.35 7.57 2.84
C TYR A 13 5.77 7.30 4.24
N LEU A 14 5.77 6.05 4.71
CA LEU A 14 5.20 5.68 6.01
C LEU A 14 5.92 6.33 7.19
N SER A 15 7.25 6.53 7.09
CA SER A 15 8.01 7.25 8.12
C SER A 15 7.59 8.72 8.29
N THR A 16 6.99 9.32 7.25
CA THR A 16 6.50 10.71 7.28
C THR A 16 5.02 10.83 7.64
N VAL A 17 4.29 9.71 7.73
CA VAL A 17 2.86 9.70 8.02
C VAL A 17 2.63 10.00 9.49
N GLN A 18 1.87 11.06 9.77
CA GLN A 18 1.49 11.44 11.14
C GLN A 18 0.19 10.77 11.62
N ASN A 19 -0.71 10.43 10.69
CA ASN A 19 -2.04 9.90 11.02
C ASN A 19 -2.14 8.44 10.58
N TRP A 20 -2.54 7.57 11.51
CA TRP A 20 -2.75 6.13 11.28
C TRP A 20 -1.52 5.31 10.84
N PRO A 21 -0.29 5.58 11.35
CA PRO A 21 0.90 4.85 10.88
C PRO A 21 0.81 3.35 11.20
N GLN A 22 0.30 2.98 12.37
CA GLN A 22 0.17 1.57 12.77
C GLN A 22 -0.84 0.82 11.90
N GLU A 23 -1.98 1.42 11.59
CA GLU A 23 -3.00 0.83 10.73
C GLU A 23 -2.46 0.68 9.30
N MET A 24 -1.76 1.68 8.79
CA MET A 24 -1.17 1.63 7.46
C MET A 24 -0.07 0.56 7.34
N GLU A 25 0.79 0.42 8.35
CA GLU A 25 1.77 -0.67 8.43
C GLU A 25 1.10 -2.04 8.51
N ARG A 26 0.02 -2.17 9.28
CA ARG A 26 -0.72 -3.43 9.38
C ARG A 26 -1.38 -3.82 8.07
N LEU A 27 -2.03 -2.87 7.40
CA LEU A 27 -2.63 -3.07 6.08
C LEU A 27 -1.58 -3.45 5.04
N ARG A 28 -0.42 -2.77 5.06
CA ARG A 28 0.72 -3.11 4.20
C ARG A 28 1.18 -4.55 4.41
N SER A 29 1.37 -4.99 5.65
CA SER A 29 1.77 -6.37 5.94
C SER A 29 0.77 -7.38 5.36
N ILE A 30 -0.53 -7.13 5.49
CA ILE A 30 -1.58 -8.01 4.96
C ILE A 30 -1.51 -8.07 3.43
N LEU A 31 -1.34 -6.93 2.76
CA LEU A 31 -1.24 -6.89 1.30
C LEU A 31 0.02 -7.62 0.82
N ILE A 32 1.18 -7.38 1.42
CA ILE A 32 2.41 -8.10 1.07
C ILE A 32 2.25 -9.62 1.25
N ASP A 33 1.51 -10.07 2.27
CA ASP A 33 1.17 -11.48 2.47
C ASP A 33 0.26 -12.06 1.37
N CYS A 34 -0.49 -11.20 0.65
CA CYS A 34 -1.29 -11.58 -0.51
C CYS A 34 -0.49 -11.69 -1.82
N ASN A 35 0.84 -11.60 -1.78
CA ASN A 35 1.72 -11.80 -2.93
C ASN A 35 1.49 -10.77 -4.07
N VAL A 36 1.15 -9.54 -3.69
CA VAL A 36 1.10 -8.38 -4.59
C VAL A 36 2.40 -7.58 -4.52
N GLU A 37 2.71 -6.84 -5.58
CA GLU A 37 3.84 -5.93 -5.62
C GLU A 37 3.46 -4.57 -5.03
N GLU A 38 4.43 -3.89 -4.43
CA GLU A 38 4.26 -2.57 -3.82
C GLU A 38 5.02 -1.50 -4.58
N GLU A 39 4.33 -0.42 -4.92
CA GLU A 39 4.86 0.74 -5.64
C GLU A 39 4.38 2.05 -5.01
N LEU A 40 5.16 3.13 -5.15
CA LEU A 40 4.70 4.47 -4.79
C LEU A 40 4.16 5.17 -6.06
N LYS A 41 2.84 5.31 -6.17
CA LYS A 41 2.17 5.98 -7.30
C LYS A 41 1.30 7.12 -6.79
N TRP A 42 1.32 8.26 -7.50
CA TRP A 42 0.56 9.46 -7.11
C TRP A 42 0.81 9.93 -5.67
N GLY A 43 2.03 9.69 -5.17
CA GLY A 43 2.43 10.01 -3.80
C GLY A 43 1.78 9.12 -2.72
N LYS A 44 1.28 7.93 -3.09
CA LYS A 44 0.65 7.00 -2.15
C LYS A 44 1.11 5.56 -2.38
N PRO A 45 1.16 4.72 -1.32
CA PRO A 45 1.39 3.29 -1.46
C PRO A 45 0.30 2.66 -2.32
N CYS A 46 0.71 2.08 -3.45
CA CYS A 46 -0.14 1.43 -4.43
C CYS A 46 0.33 -0.01 -4.61
N TYR A 47 -0.62 -0.93 -4.66
CA TYR A 47 -0.37 -2.36 -4.73
C TYR A 47 -0.86 -2.91 -6.04
N THR A 48 -0.01 -3.67 -6.71
CA THR A 48 -0.22 -4.16 -8.07
C THR A 48 -0.11 -5.69 -8.12
N PHE A 49 -0.84 -6.30 -9.04
CA PHE A 49 -0.70 -7.70 -9.39
C PHE A 49 -0.68 -7.80 -10.90
N GLU A 50 0.35 -8.47 -11.44
CA GLU A 50 0.58 -8.58 -12.89
C GLU A 50 0.52 -7.21 -13.60
N GLY A 51 1.09 -6.17 -12.97
CA GLY A 51 1.13 -4.80 -13.50
C GLY A 51 -0.19 -4.02 -13.41
N LYS A 52 -1.28 -4.61 -12.90
CA LYS A 52 -2.56 -3.92 -12.69
C LYS A 52 -2.68 -3.41 -11.26
N ASN A 53 -3.15 -2.18 -11.09
CA ASN A 53 -3.37 -1.60 -9.76
C ASN A 53 -4.61 -2.24 -9.11
N ILE A 54 -4.48 -2.73 -7.89
CA ILE A 54 -5.56 -3.41 -7.16
C ILE A 54 -5.98 -2.63 -5.93
N ALA A 55 -5.02 -2.08 -5.18
CA ALA A 55 -5.31 -1.39 -3.93
C ALA A 55 -4.38 -0.20 -3.69
N ILE A 56 -4.88 0.81 -2.99
CA ILE A 56 -4.10 1.95 -2.49
C ILE A 56 -4.37 2.09 -1.00
N ILE A 57 -3.33 2.31 -0.21
CA ILE A 57 -3.50 2.72 1.19
C ILE A 57 -3.36 4.24 1.27
N GLN A 58 -4.31 4.88 1.94
CA GLN A 58 -4.27 6.33 2.15
C GLN A 58 -4.74 6.71 3.55
N GLY A 59 -3.90 7.45 4.28
CA GLY A 59 -4.32 8.17 5.47
C GLY A 59 -5.10 9.45 5.13
N PHE A 60 -6.30 9.60 5.68
CA PHE A 60 -7.04 10.86 5.74
C PHE A 60 -7.00 11.40 7.18
N LYS A 61 -7.45 12.65 7.37
CA LYS A 61 -7.46 13.30 8.69
C LYS A 61 -8.25 12.53 9.75
N ALA A 62 -9.35 11.88 9.35
CA ALA A 62 -10.27 11.21 10.29
C ALA A 62 -10.28 9.68 10.18
N TYR A 63 -9.64 9.10 9.16
CA TYR A 63 -9.60 7.65 8.95
C TYR A 63 -8.47 7.24 8.01
N ALA A 64 -8.02 5.99 8.08
CA ALA A 64 -7.24 5.35 7.03
C ALA A 64 -8.15 4.58 6.08
N ALA A 65 -7.86 4.64 4.79
CA ALA A 65 -8.61 3.96 3.74
C ALA A 65 -7.73 2.94 3.03
N LEU A 66 -8.31 1.75 2.81
CA LEU A 66 -7.85 0.79 1.82
C LEU A 66 -8.79 0.87 0.61
N LEU A 67 -8.32 1.48 -0.47
CA LEU A 67 -9.13 1.70 -1.67
C LEU A 67 -8.88 0.58 -2.68
N PHE A 68 -9.89 -0.22 -2.98
CA PHE A 68 -9.82 -1.20 -4.07
C PHE A 68 -10.14 -0.52 -5.40
N LEU A 69 -9.19 -0.60 -6.33
CA LEU A 69 -9.35 -0.09 -7.68
C LEU A 69 -10.09 -1.13 -8.50
N LYS A 70 -11.16 -0.70 -9.20
CA LYS A 70 -11.77 -1.54 -10.22
C LYS A 70 -10.76 -1.66 -11.36
N ALA A 71 -10.17 -2.85 -11.51
CA ALA A 71 -9.41 -3.17 -12.71
C ALA A 71 -10.36 -2.98 -13.90
N PHE A 72 -10.07 -2.00 -14.76
CA PHE A 72 -10.76 -1.88 -16.03
C PHE A 72 -10.46 -3.17 -16.80
N CYS A 73 -11.50 -3.99 -17.00
CA CYS A 73 -11.48 -5.05 -17.99
C CYS A 73 -11.35 -4.46 -19.38
#